data_AF-A0A961GHI8-F1
#
_entry.id   AF-A0A961GHI8-F1
#
_cell.length_a   1.000
_cell.length_b   1.000
_cell.length_c   1.000
_cell.angle_alpha   90.00
_cell.angle_beta   90.00
_cell.angle_gamma   90.00
#
_symmetry.space_group_name_H-M   'P 1'
#
loop_
_entity.id
_entity.type
_entity.pdbx_description
1 polymer ?
#
loop_
_entity_poly.entity_id
_entity_poly.type
_entity_poly.pdbx_seq_one_letter_code
_entity_poly.pdbx_strand_id
1 'polypeptide(L)'
;MIHKHHEWLADANADIIKTFEREQATASESGHAQETGHSVESNWDDVLTDWLPPQYEIGKRKYLMLETDDGAPLTKETDLVVFHPHYPTKLRKKSHVLASGVAAAFSVKRTVGRKDIVEAYEDAAALRRGMRLRGVDQKHYLVPPLFYGLLGQSHEWKAPSSTPAENVRDISIQLDRELVVAPREALDFICIADLGTWTRKTIVLPQQFLDGGVENLSRLSPRPDGSRWRRFPRDVGAGTQLRTGESVPADQLHRRAVGQAVDQRLHVGTLARHEIRRRDRP
;
A
#
# COMPACT_ATOMS: atom_id res chain seq x y z
N MET A 1 -16.56 -24.03 14.75
CA MET A 1 -17.85 -23.46 14.29
C MET A 1 -17.52 -22.36 13.31
N ILE A 2 -17.82 -22.54 12.02
CA ILE A 2 -17.62 -21.48 11.04
C ILE A 2 -18.73 -20.45 11.28
N HIS A 3 -18.35 -19.22 11.60
CA HIS A 3 -19.32 -18.16 11.81
C HIS A 3 -19.96 -17.74 10.49
N LYS A 4 -21.25 -17.42 10.49
CA LYS A 4 -22.06 -17.03 9.32
C LYS A 4 -21.45 -15.93 8.44
N HIS A 5 -20.68 -15.01 9.03
CA HIS A 5 -20.00 -13.96 8.27
C HIS A 5 -18.88 -14.50 7.36
N HIS A 6 -18.27 -15.65 7.68
CA HIS A 6 -17.30 -16.29 6.79
C HIS A 6 -17.96 -16.84 5.54
N GLU A 7 -19.18 -17.37 5.66
CA GLU A 7 -19.97 -17.84 4.51
C GLU A 7 -20.33 -16.65 3.61
N TRP A 8 -20.82 -15.56 4.18
CA TRP A 8 -21.13 -14.33 3.42
C TRP A 8 -19.94 -13.78 2.63
N LEU A 9 -18.75 -13.76 3.24
CA LEU A 9 -17.54 -13.30 2.55
C LEU A 9 -17.08 -14.29 1.48
N ALA A 10 -17.28 -15.60 1.69
CA ALA A 10 -16.96 -16.61 0.69
C ALA A 10 -17.89 -16.52 -0.52
N ASP A 11 -19.20 -16.33 -0.28
CA ASP A 11 -20.22 -16.17 -1.32
C ASP A 11 -19.96 -14.91 -2.15
N ALA A 12 -19.73 -13.77 -1.49
CA ALA A 12 -19.37 -12.51 -2.15
C ALA A 12 -18.14 -12.67 -3.06
N ASN A 13 -17.08 -13.34 -2.56
CA ASN A 13 -15.89 -13.58 -3.35
C ASN A 13 -16.15 -14.54 -4.53
N ALA A 14 -17.00 -15.55 -4.35
CA ALA A 14 -17.38 -16.47 -5.42
C ALA A 14 -18.16 -15.77 -6.54
N ASP A 15 -19.06 -14.85 -6.19
CA ASP A 15 -19.83 -14.06 -7.16
C ASP A 15 -18.93 -13.14 -8.01
N ILE A 16 -17.94 -12.51 -7.37
CA ILE A 16 -16.92 -11.71 -8.05
C ILE A 16 -16.14 -12.57 -9.05
N ILE A 17 -15.62 -13.72 -8.60
CA ILE A 17 -14.85 -14.65 -9.45
C ILE A 17 -15.69 -15.16 -10.63
N LYS A 18 -16.93 -15.57 -10.37
CA LYS A 18 -17.84 -16.10 -11.40
C LYS A 18 -18.15 -15.06 -12.48
N THR A 19 -18.31 -13.80 -12.08
CA THR A 19 -18.50 -12.68 -13.01
C THR A 19 -17.29 -12.51 -13.92
N PHE A 20 -16.09 -12.56 -13.35
CA PHE A 20 -14.84 -12.51 -14.11
C PHE A 20 -14.65 -13.69 -15.06
N GLU A 21 -14.91 -14.92 -14.61
CA GLU A 21 -14.80 -16.13 -15.44
C GLU A 21 -15.73 -16.08 -16.65
N ARG A 22 -16.98 -15.62 -16.45
CA ARG A 22 -17.96 -15.46 -17.53
C ARG A 22 -17.46 -14.48 -18.60
N GLU A 23 -16.97 -13.32 -18.18
CA GLU A 23 -16.44 -12.32 -19.12
C GLU A 23 -15.16 -12.76 -19.79
N GLN A 24 -14.31 -13.50 -19.08
CA GLN A 24 -13.11 -14.06 -19.67
C GLN A 24 -13.45 -15.04 -20.80
N ALA A 25 -14.46 -15.89 -20.60
CA ALA A 25 -14.96 -16.80 -21.63
C ALA A 25 -15.49 -16.02 -22.84
N THR A 26 -16.38 -15.04 -22.64
CA THR A 26 -16.92 -14.21 -23.74
C THR A 26 -15.82 -13.48 -24.51
N ALA A 27 -14.85 -12.90 -23.81
CA ALA A 27 -13.74 -12.19 -24.42
C ALA A 27 -12.72 -13.09 -25.13
N SER A 28 -12.72 -14.40 -24.86
CA SER A 28 -11.91 -15.37 -25.61
C SER A 28 -12.56 -15.77 -26.94
N GLU A 29 -13.89 -15.59 -27.04
CA GLU A 29 -14.68 -15.88 -28.24
C GLU A 29 -14.74 -14.66 -29.19
N SER A 30 -14.76 -13.44 -28.65
CA SER A 30 -14.77 -12.21 -29.42
C SER A 30 -13.34 -11.63 -29.59
N GLY A 31 -12.86 -11.48 -30.82
CA GLY A 31 -11.56 -10.88 -31.14
C GLY A 31 -11.39 -9.37 -30.82
N HIS A 32 -12.17 -8.82 -29.87
CA HIS A 32 -12.21 -7.40 -29.54
C HIS A 32 -11.44 -7.09 -28.24
N ALA A 33 -10.13 -6.92 -28.37
CA ALA A 33 -9.24 -6.60 -27.24
C ALA A 33 -9.60 -5.31 -26.50
N GLN A 34 -10.16 -4.31 -27.19
CA GLN A 34 -10.47 -2.99 -26.63
C GLN A 34 -11.78 -2.96 -25.82
N GLU A 35 -12.84 -3.63 -26.28
CA GLU A 35 -14.09 -3.81 -25.53
C GLU A 35 -13.84 -4.62 -24.25
N THR A 36 -12.93 -5.58 -24.33
CA THR A 36 -12.54 -6.43 -23.19
C THR A 36 -11.84 -5.64 -22.08
N GLY A 37 -10.95 -4.69 -22.42
CA GLY A 37 -10.26 -3.86 -21.42
C GLY A 37 -11.24 -2.98 -20.63
N HIS A 38 -12.22 -2.40 -21.32
CA HIS A 38 -13.28 -1.60 -20.69
C HIS A 38 -14.14 -2.44 -19.72
N SER A 39 -14.38 -3.71 -20.06
CA SER A 39 -15.12 -4.66 -19.20
C SER A 39 -14.42 -4.90 -17.87
N VAL A 40 -13.09 -5.06 -17.88
CA VAL A 40 -12.31 -5.32 -16.66
C VAL A 40 -12.33 -4.12 -15.70
N GLU A 41 -12.17 -2.90 -16.22
CA GLU A 41 -12.29 -1.67 -15.42
C GLU A 41 -13.69 -1.53 -14.83
N SER A 42 -14.73 -1.79 -15.63
CA SER A 42 -16.11 -1.61 -15.18
C SER A 42 -16.51 -2.60 -14.09
N ASN A 43 -15.97 -3.82 -14.11
CA ASN A 43 -16.26 -4.77 -13.04
C ASN A 43 -15.62 -4.40 -11.71
N TRP A 44 -14.38 -3.92 -11.73
CA TRP A 44 -13.75 -3.43 -10.51
C TRP A 44 -14.44 -2.16 -10.00
N ASP A 45 -14.93 -1.30 -10.89
CA ASP A 45 -15.78 -0.15 -10.55
C ASP A 45 -17.07 -0.60 -9.83
N ASP A 46 -17.78 -1.60 -10.36
CA ASP A 46 -18.99 -2.15 -9.75
C ASP A 46 -18.70 -2.76 -8.36
N VAL A 47 -17.65 -3.58 -8.25
CA VAL A 47 -17.22 -4.15 -6.96
C VAL A 47 -16.89 -3.05 -5.95
N LEU A 48 -16.14 -2.02 -6.34
CA LEU A 48 -15.81 -0.93 -5.41
C LEU A 48 -17.05 -0.11 -5.05
N THR A 49 -17.94 0.13 -5.99
CA THR A 49 -19.18 0.89 -5.77
C THR A 49 -20.13 0.17 -4.81
N ASP A 50 -20.26 -1.15 -4.94
CA ASP A 50 -21.16 -1.96 -4.11
C ASP A 50 -20.65 -2.14 -2.68
N TRP A 51 -19.32 -2.16 -2.49
CA TRP A 51 -18.71 -2.50 -1.21
C TRP A 51 -18.16 -1.31 -0.42
N LEU A 52 -17.84 -0.19 -1.08
CA LEU A 52 -17.38 1.00 -0.37
C LEU A 52 -18.55 1.79 0.21
N PRO A 53 -18.33 2.56 1.29
CA PRO A 53 -19.34 3.49 1.78
C PRO A 53 -19.75 4.46 0.65
N PRO A 54 -21.04 4.76 0.50
CA PRO A 54 -21.59 5.47 -0.67
C PRO A 54 -21.09 6.91 -0.83
N GLN A 55 -20.39 7.44 0.18
CA GLN A 55 -19.78 8.76 0.09
C GLN A 55 -18.46 8.76 -0.73
N TYR A 56 -17.85 7.59 -0.92
CA TYR A 56 -16.70 7.41 -1.80
C TYR A 56 -17.20 7.18 -3.23
N GLU A 57 -16.86 8.11 -4.12
CA GLU A 57 -17.19 8.00 -5.54
C GLU A 57 -15.98 7.47 -6.30
N ILE A 58 -16.24 6.59 -7.27
CA ILE A 58 -15.22 6.03 -8.17
C ILE A 58 -15.16 6.88 -9.44
N GLY A 59 -13.96 7.30 -9.80
CA GLY A 59 -13.64 7.92 -11.07
C GLY A 59 -12.80 6.98 -11.92
N LYS A 60 -13.15 6.86 -13.20
CA LYS A 60 -12.36 6.13 -14.20
C LYS A 60 -11.42 7.06 -14.96
N ARG A 61 -10.26 6.54 -15.36
CA ARG A 61 -9.31 7.15 -16.31
C ARG A 61 -8.97 8.59 -15.97
N LYS A 62 -8.32 8.77 -14.83
CA LYS A 62 -7.96 10.08 -14.28
C LYS A 62 -6.47 10.31 -14.37
N TYR A 63 -6.10 11.57 -14.63
CA TYR A 63 -4.73 12.06 -14.48
C TYR A 63 -4.65 12.79 -13.14
N LEU A 64 -3.73 12.36 -12.27
CA LEU A 64 -3.58 12.97 -10.96
C LEU A 64 -2.59 14.13 -11.04
N MET A 65 -3.04 15.32 -10.65
CA MET A 65 -2.22 16.51 -10.55
C MET A 65 -1.34 16.42 -9.32
N LEU A 66 -0.03 16.43 -9.58
CA LEU A 66 1.01 16.37 -8.58
C LEU A 66 1.22 17.77 -7.96
N GLU A 67 1.83 17.79 -6.79
CA GLU A 67 1.93 18.98 -5.93
C GLU A 67 3.35 19.55 -5.86
N THR A 68 4.32 18.80 -6.37
CA THR A 68 5.72 19.24 -6.44
C THR A 68 5.95 19.96 -7.76
N ASP A 69 6.70 21.07 -7.70
CA ASP A 69 7.13 21.80 -8.89
C ASP A 69 8.28 21.09 -9.62
N ASP A 70 8.95 20.16 -8.92
CA ASP A 70 9.97 19.28 -9.48
C ASP A 70 9.34 17.99 -10.04
N GLY A 71 9.56 17.71 -11.32
CA GLY A 71 9.13 16.48 -12.00
C GLY A 71 7.93 16.67 -12.94
N ALA A 72 7.25 15.57 -13.26
CA ALA A 72 6.06 15.62 -14.09
C ALA A 72 4.90 16.28 -13.32
N PRO A 73 4.10 17.18 -13.93
CA PRO A 73 2.96 17.81 -13.25
C PRO A 73 1.77 16.85 -13.09
N LEU A 74 1.78 15.74 -13.82
CA LEU A 74 0.70 14.76 -13.91
C LEU A 74 1.26 13.35 -13.83
N THR A 75 0.49 12.44 -13.25
CA THR A 75 0.71 10.99 -13.43
C THR A 75 0.37 10.56 -14.87
N LYS A 76 0.73 9.32 -15.21
CA LYS A 76 0.04 8.59 -16.28
C LYS A 76 -1.47 8.48 -15.96
N GLU A 77 -2.26 8.10 -16.96
CA GLU A 77 -3.67 7.79 -16.75
C GLU A 77 -3.80 6.67 -15.71
N THR A 78 -4.63 6.91 -14.69
CA THR A 78 -4.94 5.97 -13.63
C THR A 78 -6.33 5.38 -13.90
N ASP A 79 -6.42 4.06 -13.94
CA ASP A 79 -7.62 3.34 -14.36
C ASP A 79 -8.80 3.61 -13.43
N LEU A 80 -8.61 3.46 -12.11
CA LEU A 80 -9.62 3.74 -11.09
C LEU A 80 -9.08 4.64 -9.99
N VAL A 81 -9.92 5.57 -9.56
CA VAL A 81 -9.63 6.55 -8.52
C VAL A 81 -10.81 6.61 -7.56
N VAL A 82 -10.55 6.44 -6.27
CA VAL A 82 -11.53 6.61 -5.20
C VAL A 82 -11.39 8.02 -4.64
N PHE A 83 -12.40 8.85 -4.77
CA PHE A 83 -12.36 10.22 -4.23
C PHE A 83 -12.62 10.24 -2.72
N HIS A 84 -11.96 11.15 -2.00
CA HIS A 84 -12.38 11.47 -0.65
C HIS A 84 -13.83 11.99 -0.65
N PRO A 85 -14.65 11.64 0.37
CA PRO A 85 -16.04 12.09 0.48
C PRO A 85 -16.25 13.59 0.36
N HIS A 86 -15.29 14.37 0.86
CA HIS A 86 -15.31 15.85 0.84
C HIS A 86 -14.70 16.46 -0.43
N TYR A 87 -14.24 15.67 -1.40
CA TYR A 87 -13.70 16.21 -2.65
C TYR A 87 -14.84 16.80 -3.51
N PRO A 88 -14.74 18.03 -4.04
CA PRO A 88 -15.86 18.68 -4.72
C PRO A 88 -16.38 17.90 -5.94
N THR A 89 -17.70 17.69 -6.00
CA THR A 89 -18.36 16.91 -7.07
C THR A 89 -18.10 17.47 -8.47
N LYS A 90 -18.00 18.80 -8.62
CA LYS A 90 -17.66 19.43 -9.91
C LYS A 90 -16.25 19.08 -10.39
N LEU A 91 -15.31 18.84 -9.47
CA LEU A 91 -13.93 18.48 -9.81
C LEU A 91 -13.79 16.99 -10.15
N ARG A 92 -14.57 16.11 -9.51
CA ARG A 92 -14.61 14.66 -9.81
C ARG A 92 -14.88 14.36 -11.30
N LYS A 93 -15.70 15.19 -11.95
CA LYS A 93 -16.08 15.06 -13.36
C LYS A 93 -14.97 15.42 -14.34
N LYS A 94 -13.88 16.04 -13.89
CA LYS A 94 -12.74 16.41 -14.74
C LYS A 94 -11.86 15.18 -15.03
N SER A 95 -11.17 15.18 -16.17
CA SER A 95 -10.15 14.17 -16.48
C SER A 95 -8.91 14.32 -15.59
N HIS A 96 -8.59 15.57 -15.24
CA HIS A 96 -7.49 15.93 -14.35
C HIS A 96 -8.03 16.28 -12.98
N VAL A 97 -7.52 15.64 -11.93
CA VAL A 97 -7.99 15.83 -10.55
C VAL A 97 -6.80 15.99 -9.61
N LEU A 98 -7.01 16.65 -8.48
CA LEU A 98 -5.96 16.88 -7.49
C LEU A 98 -5.62 15.56 -6.78
N ALA A 99 -4.35 15.19 -6.71
CA ALA A 99 -3.91 13.99 -5.98
C ALA A 99 -4.35 14.02 -4.50
N SER A 100 -4.38 15.20 -3.87
CA SER A 100 -4.89 15.39 -2.50
C SER A 100 -6.40 15.20 -2.34
N GLY A 101 -7.16 15.16 -3.43
CA GLY A 101 -8.59 14.86 -3.42
C GLY A 101 -8.91 13.37 -3.46
N VAL A 102 -7.90 12.53 -3.62
CA VAL A 102 -8.02 11.10 -3.88
C VAL A 102 -7.64 10.30 -2.63
N ALA A 103 -8.51 9.36 -2.25
CA ALA A 103 -8.29 8.45 -1.13
C ALA A 103 -7.47 7.21 -1.56
N ALA A 104 -7.77 6.69 -2.75
CA ALA A 104 -7.05 5.55 -3.33
C ALA A 104 -7.01 5.62 -4.86
N ALA A 105 -6.00 5.02 -5.46
CA ALA A 105 -5.83 4.88 -6.90
C ALA A 105 -5.45 3.45 -7.24
N PHE A 106 -5.91 2.96 -8.39
CA PHE A 106 -5.64 1.60 -8.82
C PHE A 106 -5.24 1.55 -10.29
N SER A 107 -4.23 0.73 -10.57
CA SER A 107 -4.04 0.17 -11.91
C SER A 107 -4.83 -1.13 -12.01
N VAL A 108 -5.48 -1.34 -13.15
CA VAL A 108 -6.37 -2.47 -13.41
C VAL A 108 -5.85 -3.25 -14.60
N LYS A 109 -5.66 -4.57 -14.45
CA LYS A 109 -5.17 -5.45 -15.50
C LYS A 109 -6.05 -6.69 -15.61
N ARG A 110 -6.29 -7.16 -16.84
CA ARG A 110 -7.00 -8.44 -17.04
C ARG A 110 -6.13 -9.62 -16.54
N THR A 111 -4.92 -9.72 -17.08
CA THR A 111 -3.95 -10.75 -16.72
C THR A 111 -2.70 -10.05 -16.18
N VAL A 112 -2.40 -10.25 -14.91
CA VAL A 112 -1.23 -9.67 -14.25
C VAL A 112 0.01 -10.50 -14.55
N GLY A 113 1.01 -9.84 -15.12
CA GLY A 113 2.35 -10.38 -15.27
C GLY A 113 3.40 -9.60 -14.49
N ARG A 114 4.67 -10.01 -14.62
CA ARG A 114 5.79 -9.29 -13.98
C ARG A 114 5.84 -7.81 -14.37
N LYS A 115 5.63 -7.52 -15.66
CA LYS A 115 5.68 -6.14 -16.19
C LYS A 115 4.65 -5.23 -15.51
N ASP A 116 3.45 -5.75 -15.27
CA ASP A 116 2.37 -4.97 -14.65
C ASP A 116 2.67 -4.65 -13.18
N ILE A 117 3.28 -5.60 -12.46
CA ILE A 117 3.72 -5.36 -11.07
C ILE A 117 4.82 -4.30 -11.04
N VAL A 118 5.79 -4.36 -11.95
CA VAL A 118 6.85 -3.34 -12.06
C VAL A 118 6.23 -1.96 -12.31
N GLU A 119 5.35 -1.84 -13.31
CA GLU A 119 4.66 -0.59 -13.63
C GLU A 119 3.88 -0.05 -12.43
N ALA A 120 3.15 -0.90 -11.70
CA ALA A 120 2.42 -0.48 -10.52
C ALA A 120 3.33 0.06 -9.39
N TYR A 121 4.52 -0.54 -9.20
CA TYR A 121 5.50 -0.02 -8.23
C TYR A 121 6.07 1.34 -8.68
N GLU A 122 6.41 1.48 -9.96
CA GLU A 122 6.92 2.73 -10.53
C GLU A 122 5.88 3.84 -10.42
N ASP A 123 4.63 3.57 -10.79
CA ASP A 123 3.54 4.54 -10.75
C ASP A 123 3.18 4.94 -9.30
N ALA A 124 3.15 3.98 -8.37
CA ALA A 124 2.93 4.25 -6.95
C ALA A 124 4.05 5.11 -6.35
N ALA A 125 5.30 4.84 -6.70
CA ALA A 125 6.44 5.63 -6.25
C ALA A 125 6.43 7.04 -6.87
N ALA A 126 6.20 7.14 -8.17
CA ALA A 126 6.15 8.42 -8.90
C ALA A 126 5.04 9.34 -8.35
N LEU A 127 3.82 8.81 -8.19
CA LEU A 127 2.70 9.54 -7.60
C LEU A 127 3.07 10.08 -6.22
N ARG A 128 3.57 9.22 -5.33
CA ARG A 128 3.81 9.63 -3.95
C ARG A 128 5.04 10.51 -3.78
N ARG A 129 6.04 10.43 -4.66
CA ARG A 129 7.14 11.40 -4.74
C ARG A 129 6.65 12.76 -5.21
N GLY A 130 5.71 12.79 -6.15
CA GLY A 130 5.04 14.00 -6.62
C GLY A 130 4.06 14.63 -5.63
N MET A 131 3.86 14.03 -4.45
CA MET A 131 3.00 14.58 -3.39
C MET A 131 3.83 15.18 -2.26
N ARG A 132 3.40 16.36 -1.77
CA ARG A 132 4.09 17.03 -0.66
C ARG A 132 3.83 16.32 0.66
N LEU A 133 4.86 16.27 1.51
CA LEU A 133 4.71 15.86 2.90
C LEU A 133 3.83 16.87 3.65
N ARG A 134 2.85 16.37 4.40
CA ARG A 134 1.92 17.20 5.20
C ARG A 134 2.43 17.51 6.61
N GLY A 135 3.59 16.99 6.98
CA GLY A 135 4.22 17.20 8.27
C GLY A 135 5.66 16.66 8.25
N VAL A 136 6.41 17.00 9.31
CA VAL A 136 7.81 16.58 9.50
C VAL A 136 7.96 15.46 10.54
N ASP A 137 6.85 14.94 11.07
CA ASP A 137 6.89 13.81 12.00
C ASP A 137 7.06 12.46 11.28
N GLN A 138 7.49 11.45 12.04
CA GLN A 138 7.77 10.10 11.53
C GLN A 138 6.57 9.48 10.80
N LYS A 139 5.33 9.77 11.19
CA LYS A 139 4.14 9.19 10.56
C LYS A 139 4.07 9.60 9.10
N HIS A 140 4.37 10.86 8.77
CA HIS A 140 4.30 11.36 7.41
C HIS A 140 5.38 10.79 6.48
N TYR A 141 6.50 10.30 7.03
CA TYR A 141 7.54 9.60 6.27
C TYR A 141 7.22 8.11 6.05
N LEU A 142 6.37 7.52 6.89
CA LEU A 142 6.05 6.09 6.87
C LEU A 142 4.72 5.78 6.18
N VAL A 143 3.71 6.59 6.43
CA VAL A 143 2.33 6.39 5.97
C VAL A 143 2.18 7.06 4.61
N PRO A 144 1.62 6.35 3.60
CA PRO A 144 1.43 6.94 2.30
C PRO A 144 0.32 8.01 2.39
N PRO A 145 0.45 9.16 1.71
CA PRO A 145 -0.59 10.19 1.70
C PRO A 145 -1.85 9.76 0.94
N LEU A 146 -1.72 8.73 0.09
CA LEU A 146 -2.78 8.17 -0.76
C LEU A 146 -2.47 6.68 -0.99
N PHE A 147 -3.51 5.85 -0.98
CA PHE A 147 -3.39 4.42 -1.24
C PHE A 147 -3.25 4.12 -2.73
N TYR A 148 -2.30 3.27 -3.12
CA TYR A 148 -2.13 2.82 -4.49
C TYR A 148 -2.03 1.30 -4.57
N GLY A 149 -2.84 0.68 -5.42
CA GLY A 149 -2.88 -0.77 -5.58
C GLY A 149 -2.94 -1.25 -7.03
N LEU A 150 -2.61 -2.52 -7.25
CA LEU A 150 -2.80 -3.23 -8.52
C LEU A 150 -3.96 -4.21 -8.37
N LEU A 151 -4.96 -4.09 -9.24
CA LEU A 151 -6.11 -4.97 -9.31
C LEU A 151 -6.03 -5.79 -10.60
N GLY A 152 -6.25 -7.09 -10.51
CA GLY A 152 -6.37 -7.90 -11.70
C GLY A 152 -7.25 -9.12 -11.56
N GLN A 153 -7.74 -9.62 -12.70
CA GLN A 153 -8.65 -10.76 -12.72
C GLN A 153 -7.89 -12.09 -12.67
N SER A 154 -6.82 -12.19 -13.46
CA SER A 154 -6.00 -13.40 -13.60
C SER A 154 -4.50 -13.10 -13.61
N HIS A 155 -3.68 -14.12 -13.81
CA HIS A 155 -2.22 -14.04 -13.83
C HIS A 155 -1.59 -14.80 -15.01
N GLU A 156 -0.38 -14.43 -15.41
CA GLU A 156 0.30 -15.06 -16.57
C GLU A 156 0.89 -16.45 -16.27
N TRP A 157 1.18 -16.74 -14.99
CA TRP A 157 1.84 -17.99 -14.59
C TRP A 157 0.87 -19.18 -14.54
N LYS A 158 0.59 -19.81 -15.69
CA LYS A 158 -0.37 -20.93 -15.79
C LYS A 158 0.27 -22.31 -16.04
N ALA A 159 1.59 -22.40 -16.11
CA ALA A 159 2.29 -23.67 -16.34
C ALA A 159 2.11 -24.63 -15.14
N PRO A 160 2.05 -25.96 -15.36
CA PRO A 160 1.81 -26.93 -14.27
C PRO A 160 2.83 -26.89 -13.12
N SER A 161 4.09 -26.54 -13.42
CA SER A 161 5.16 -26.39 -12.44
C SER A 161 5.33 -24.96 -11.92
N SER A 162 4.46 -24.03 -12.33
CA SER A 162 4.55 -22.65 -11.88
C SER A 162 4.10 -22.50 -10.42
N THR A 163 4.68 -21.51 -9.74
CA THR A 163 4.38 -21.15 -8.36
C THR A 163 3.90 -19.68 -8.33
N PRO A 164 2.66 -19.40 -8.79
CA PRO A 164 2.25 -18.02 -9.09
C PRO A 164 2.24 -17.11 -7.86
N ALA A 165 1.87 -17.66 -6.70
CA ALA A 165 1.83 -16.87 -5.47
C ALA A 165 3.23 -16.51 -4.97
N GLU A 166 4.18 -17.44 -5.08
CA GLU A 166 5.59 -17.20 -4.80
C GLU A 166 6.19 -16.21 -5.81
N ASN A 167 5.83 -16.30 -7.09
CA ASN A 167 6.29 -15.35 -8.11
C ASN A 167 5.89 -13.91 -7.77
N VAL A 168 4.60 -13.66 -7.46
CA VAL A 168 4.13 -12.32 -7.07
C VAL A 168 4.85 -11.81 -5.83
N ARG A 169 5.01 -12.68 -4.82
CA ARG A 169 5.73 -12.35 -3.58
C ARG A 169 7.17 -11.96 -3.86
N ASP A 170 7.89 -12.78 -4.60
CA ASP A 170 9.34 -12.62 -4.80
C ASP A 170 9.62 -11.41 -5.70
N ILE A 171 8.77 -11.13 -6.70
CA ILE A 171 8.77 -9.89 -7.47
C ILE A 171 8.54 -8.68 -6.55
N SER A 172 7.53 -8.74 -5.68
CA SER A 172 7.19 -7.63 -4.77
C SER A 172 8.34 -7.31 -3.80
N ILE A 173 8.98 -8.34 -3.23
CA ILE A 173 10.15 -8.18 -2.35
C ILE A 173 11.33 -7.57 -3.10
N GLN A 174 11.56 -8.02 -4.34
CA GLN A 174 12.62 -7.48 -5.18
C GLN A 174 12.39 -5.99 -5.46
N LEU A 175 11.20 -5.61 -5.94
CA LEU A 175 10.88 -4.23 -6.31
C LEU A 175 10.82 -3.30 -5.11
N ASP A 176 10.38 -3.77 -3.94
CA ASP A 176 10.45 -2.98 -2.70
C ASP A 176 11.90 -2.62 -2.34
N ARG A 177 12.87 -3.51 -2.62
CA ARG A 177 14.29 -3.22 -2.39
C ARG A 177 14.91 -2.31 -3.46
N GLU A 178 14.48 -2.46 -4.70
CA GLU A 178 15.10 -1.79 -5.85
C GLU A 178 14.52 -0.40 -6.13
N LEU A 179 13.20 -0.21 -5.97
CA LEU A 179 12.49 0.98 -6.44
C LEU A 179 12.02 1.91 -5.31
N VAL A 180 11.84 1.40 -4.09
CA VAL A 180 11.28 2.16 -2.96
C VAL A 180 12.42 2.79 -2.16
N VAL A 181 12.44 4.12 -2.11
CA VAL A 181 13.47 4.86 -1.34
C VAL A 181 12.98 5.16 0.08
N ALA A 182 11.68 5.44 0.23
CA ALA A 182 11.04 5.66 1.52
C ALA A 182 9.81 4.76 1.69
N PRO A 183 9.49 4.27 2.90
CA PRO A 183 8.36 3.35 3.11
C PRO A 183 7.01 3.86 2.62
N ARG A 184 6.80 5.18 2.61
CA ARG A 184 5.60 5.81 2.04
C ARG A 184 5.44 5.58 0.54
N GLU A 185 6.49 5.26 -0.20
CA GLU A 185 6.48 5.12 -1.68
C GLU A 185 6.13 3.71 -2.16
N ALA A 186 6.15 2.70 -1.28
CA ALA A 186 5.91 1.30 -1.63
C ALA A 186 4.48 1.02 -2.12
N LEU A 187 4.27 0.08 -3.04
CA LEU A 187 2.92 -0.33 -3.43
C LEU A 187 2.12 -0.85 -2.22
N ASP A 188 0.86 -0.41 -2.02
CA ASP A 188 0.08 -0.81 -0.83
C ASP A 188 -0.40 -2.25 -0.89
N PHE A 189 -0.99 -2.63 -2.03
CA PHE A 189 -1.43 -3.99 -2.24
C PHE A 189 -1.54 -4.37 -3.71
N ILE A 190 -1.52 -5.68 -3.93
CA ILE A 190 -1.82 -6.34 -5.20
C ILE A 190 -2.98 -7.30 -4.92
N CYS A 191 -4.03 -7.26 -5.73
CA CYS A 191 -5.13 -8.21 -5.67
C CYS A 191 -5.33 -8.84 -7.05
N ILE A 192 -5.19 -10.16 -7.13
CA ILE A 192 -5.45 -10.96 -8.33
C ILE A 192 -6.60 -11.90 -7.98
N ALA A 193 -7.76 -11.71 -8.61
CA ALA A 193 -9.02 -12.31 -8.18
C ALA A 193 -9.00 -13.86 -8.15
N ASP A 194 -8.37 -14.49 -9.14
CA ASP A 194 -8.25 -15.95 -9.22
C ASP A 194 -7.07 -16.54 -8.41
N LEU A 195 -6.26 -15.70 -7.74
CA LEU A 195 -5.03 -16.13 -7.08
C LEU A 195 -4.90 -15.69 -5.62
N GLY A 196 -5.01 -14.40 -5.31
CA GLY A 196 -4.86 -13.91 -3.95
C GLY A 196 -4.56 -12.41 -3.82
N THR A 197 -4.26 -12.00 -2.59
CA THR A 197 -3.95 -10.61 -2.24
C THR A 197 -2.63 -10.52 -1.48
N TRP A 198 -1.78 -9.56 -1.84
CA TRP A 198 -0.55 -9.23 -1.14
C TRP A 198 -0.64 -7.81 -0.64
N THR A 199 -0.43 -7.61 0.65
CA THR A 199 -0.45 -6.28 1.27
C THR A 199 0.90 -5.97 1.88
N ARG A 200 1.34 -4.72 1.80
CA ARG A 200 2.54 -4.28 2.51
C ARG A 200 2.27 -4.11 4.00
N LYS A 201 3.29 -4.36 4.81
CA LYS A 201 3.27 -4.09 6.25
C LYS A 201 4.54 -3.36 6.66
N THR A 202 4.40 -2.14 7.13
CA THR A 202 5.50 -1.36 7.70
C THR A 202 5.52 -1.57 9.21
N ILE A 203 6.66 -2.01 9.74
CA ILE A 203 6.86 -2.21 11.17
C ILE A 203 8.05 -1.35 11.61
N VAL A 204 7.83 -0.51 12.62
CA VAL A 204 8.90 0.26 13.26
C VAL A 204 9.24 -0.43 14.57
N LEU A 205 10.47 -0.89 14.70
CA LEU A 205 10.98 -1.53 15.91
C LEU A 205 12.09 -0.67 16.50
N PRO A 206 12.03 -0.33 17.80
CA PRO A 206 13.17 0.24 18.51
C PRO A 206 14.38 -0.71 18.44
N GLN A 207 15.59 -0.14 18.35
CA GLN A 207 16.86 -0.87 18.22
C GLN A 207 16.99 -2.04 19.23
N GLN A 208 16.57 -1.81 20.47
CA GLN A 208 16.59 -2.82 21.55
C GLN A 208 15.83 -4.12 21.25
N PHE A 209 14.89 -4.12 20.30
CA PHE A 209 14.16 -5.31 19.85
C PHE A 209 14.83 -6.00 18.65
N LEU A 210 15.77 -5.34 17.97
CA LEU A 210 16.57 -5.91 16.89
C LEU A 210 17.82 -6.62 17.44
N ASP A 211 18.43 -6.04 18.47
CA ASP A 211 19.67 -6.55 19.10
C ASP A 211 19.45 -7.84 19.92
N GLY A 212 18.20 -8.19 20.21
CA GLY A 212 17.83 -9.29 21.11
C GLY A 212 17.52 -10.65 20.48
N GLY A 213 17.66 -10.80 19.15
CA GLY A 213 17.37 -12.06 18.45
C GLY A 213 15.90 -12.51 18.50
N VAL A 214 15.54 -13.44 17.62
CA VAL A 214 14.16 -13.96 17.46
C VAL A 214 13.59 -14.61 18.74
N GLU A 215 14.44 -14.92 19.73
CA GLU A 215 14.06 -15.47 21.05
C GLU A 215 13.21 -14.52 21.91
N ASN A 216 13.23 -13.20 21.68
CA ASN A 216 12.40 -12.27 22.45
C ASN A 216 10.98 -12.06 21.89
N LEU A 217 10.73 -12.44 20.62
CA LEU A 217 9.41 -12.27 20.00
C LEU A 217 8.37 -13.29 20.48
N SER A 218 8.81 -14.48 20.94
CA SER A 218 7.94 -15.51 21.54
C SER A 218 7.43 -15.13 22.94
N ARG A 219 8.05 -14.15 23.60
CA ARG A 219 7.59 -13.60 24.90
C ARG A 219 6.43 -12.60 24.77
N LEU A 220 6.05 -12.25 23.54
CA LEU A 220 4.94 -11.36 23.23
C LEU A 220 3.62 -12.10 22.96
N SER A 221 3.60 -13.44 23.07
CA SER A 221 2.33 -14.16 23.18
C SER A 221 1.60 -13.72 24.46
N PRO A 222 0.28 -13.46 24.41
CA PRO A 222 -0.48 -13.16 25.61
C PRO A 222 -0.29 -14.27 26.64
N ARG A 223 0.00 -13.90 27.90
CA ARG A 223 0.05 -14.89 28.98
C ARG A 223 -1.32 -15.55 29.06
N PRO A 224 -1.40 -16.89 29.22
CA PRO A 224 -2.68 -17.58 29.36
C PRO A 224 -3.52 -17.14 30.58
N ASP A 225 -2.96 -16.32 31.48
CA ASP A 225 -3.54 -15.94 32.76
C ASP A 225 -4.37 -14.64 32.76
N GLY A 226 -4.48 -13.93 31.64
CA GLY A 226 -5.32 -12.73 31.53
C GLY A 226 -4.85 -11.51 32.35
N SER A 227 -3.61 -11.49 32.83
CA SER A 227 -3.08 -10.36 33.62
C SER A 227 -2.75 -9.13 32.75
N ARG A 228 -3.15 -7.95 33.22
CA ARG A 228 -3.08 -6.63 32.55
C ARG A 228 -1.64 -6.19 32.29
N TRP A 229 -1.38 -5.56 31.14
CA TRP A 229 -0.12 -4.90 30.78
C TRP A 229 0.47 -4.11 31.97
N ARG A 230 1.73 -4.39 32.36
CA ARG A 230 2.43 -3.51 33.30
C ARG A 230 2.58 -2.14 32.65
N ARG A 231 2.12 -1.08 33.32
CA ARG A 231 2.48 0.30 32.95
C ARG A 231 3.99 0.42 32.95
N PHE A 232 4.52 1.05 31.90
CA PHE A 232 5.90 1.51 31.85
C PHE A 232 6.25 2.31 33.12
N PRO A 233 7.44 2.12 33.71
CA PRO A 233 7.92 3.00 34.77
C PRO A 233 8.04 4.42 34.22
N ARG A 234 7.37 5.38 34.87
CA ARG A 234 7.67 6.81 34.70
C ARG A 234 8.87 7.13 35.60
N ASP A 235 10.07 6.76 35.17
CA ASP A 235 11.27 7.34 35.76
C ASP A 235 11.76 8.47 34.87
N VAL A 236 11.31 9.66 35.27
CA VAL A 236 11.90 10.95 34.92
C VAL A 236 13.20 11.03 35.70
N GLY A 237 14.31 10.69 35.06
CA GLY A 237 15.65 10.96 35.58
C GLY A 237 15.92 12.46 35.58
N ALA A 238 15.69 13.08 36.73
CA ALA A 238 16.26 14.38 37.07
C ALA A 238 17.79 14.27 37.14
N GLY A 239 18.50 15.23 36.53
CA GLY A 239 19.89 15.50 36.88
C GLY A 239 20.85 15.75 35.72
N THR A 240 20.75 16.91 35.08
CA THR A 240 21.97 17.60 34.58
C THR A 240 21.80 19.09 34.85
N GLN A 241 22.49 19.60 35.87
CA GLN A 241 22.67 21.03 36.07
C GLN A 241 23.46 21.59 34.89
N LEU A 242 22.86 22.52 34.14
CA LEU A 242 23.60 23.38 33.22
C LEU A 242 23.76 24.76 33.87
N ARG A 243 25.03 25.08 34.17
CA ARG A 243 25.50 26.42 34.51
C ARG A 243 25.18 27.40 33.39
N THR A 244 24.91 28.62 33.83
CA THR A 244 24.69 29.87 33.11
C THR A 244 25.67 30.18 31.99
N GLY A 245 25.13 30.76 30.90
CA GLY A 245 25.77 31.81 30.11
C GLY A 245 26.49 31.38 28.83
N GLU A 246 25.79 31.46 27.68
CA GLU A 246 26.24 32.12 26.43
C GLU A 246 25.24 31.81 25.30
N SER A 247 24.77 32.86 24.62
CA SER A 247 23.86 32.77 23.48
C SER A 247 24.63 32.45 22.21
N VAL A 248 24.40 31.27 21.62
CA VAL A 248 24.94 30.89 20.30
C VAL A 248 23.89 31.19 19.22
N PRO A 249 24.24 31.89 18.11
CA PRO A 249 23.30 32.22 17.03
C PRO A 249 22.78 30.97 16.30
N ALA A 250 21.50 31.03 15.86
CA ALA A 250 20.74 29.94 15.27
C ALA A 250 21.41 29.24 14.07
N ASP A 251 22.32 29.93 13.39
CA ASP A 251 22.95 29.45 12.16
C ASP A 251 24.03 28.37 12.42
N GLN A 252 24.56 28.28 13.64
CA GLN A 252 25.49 27.21 14.04
C GLN A 252 24.79 25.93 14.51
N LEU A 253 23.53 26.01 14.95
CA LEU A 253 22.72 24.83 15.30
C LEU A 253 22.38 24.00 14.05
N HIS A 254 22.23 24.64 12.89
CA HIS A 254 21.89 23.95 11.66
C HIS A 254 23.04 23.06 11.13
N ARG A 255 24.31 23.48 11.25
CA ARG A 255 25.46 22.64 10.85
C ARG A 255 25.75 21.49 11.81
N ARG A 256 25.45 21.62 13.11
CA ARG A 256 25.58 20.51 14.07
C ARG A 256 24.48 19.46 13.93
N ALA A 257 23.24 19.88 13.63
CA ALA A 257 22.14 18.94 13.37
C ALA A 257 22.34 18.13 12.09
N VAL A 258 22.90 18.74 11.04
CA VAL A 258 23.21 18.05 9.78
C VAL A 258 24.43 17.10 9.94
N GLY A 259 25.38 17.42 10.83
CA GLY A 259 26.53 16.56 11.11
C GLY A 259 26.24 15.35 12.01
N GLN A 260 25.29 15.44 12.95
CA GLN A 260 24.93 14.33 13.85
C GLN A 260 23.82 13.42 13.30
N ALA A 261 23.02 13.87 12.33
CA ALA A 261 22.03 13.01 11.67
C ALA A 261 22.66 11.98 10.71
N VAL A 262 23.95 12.12 10.38
CA VAL A 262 24.68 11.20 9.48
C VAL A 262 25.22 9.97 10.21
N ASP A 263 25.21 9.94 11.55
CA ASP A 263 25.83 8.85 12.34
C ASP A 263 24.86 8.07 13.25
N GLN A 264 23.55 8.17 13.01
CA GLN A 264 22.59 7.21 13.55
C GLN A 264 22.16 6.27 12.45
N ARG A 265 22.83 5.11 12.39
CA ARG A 265 22.40 3.96 11.58
C ARG A 265 21.07 3.43 12.11
N LEU A 266 19.96 4.10 11.78
CA LEU A 266 18.63 3.53 11.85
C LEU A 266 18.54 2.46 10.76
N HIS A 267 18.59 1.19 11.16
CA HIS A 267 18.23 0.10 10.27
C HIS A 267 16.71 0.09 10.10
N VAL A 268 16.23 0.76 9.05
CA VAL A 268 14.86 0.57 8.56
C VAL A 268 14.84 -0.73 7.77
N GLY A 269 14.57 -1.83 8.46
CA GLY A 269 14.33 -3.12 7.82
C GLY A 269 12.86 -3.27 7.45
N THR A 270 12.55 -3.35 6.15
CA THR A 270 11.24 -3.85 5.70
C THR A 270 11.21 -5.36 5.92
N LEU A 271 10.57 -5.81 7.00
CA LEU A 271 10.16 -7.21 7.12
C LEU A 271 8.82 -7.38 6.40
N ALA A 272 8.89 -7.67 5.09
CA ALA A 272 7.76 -8.14 4.31
C ALA A 272 7.33 -9.52 4.82
N ARG A 273 6.51 -9.57 5.88
CA ARG A 273 5.74 -10.77 6.22
C ARG A 273 4.50 -10.78 5.34
N HIS A 274 4.56 -11.56 4.27
CA HIS A 274 3.38 -11.91 3.48
C HIS A 274 2.65 -13.05 4.19
N GLU A 275 1.44 -12.76 4.65
CA GLU A 275 0.53 -13.78 5.16
C GLU A 275 -0.11 -14.46 3.95
N ILE A 276 0.38 -15.65 3.59
CA ILE A 276 -0.24 -16.47 2.55
C ILE A 276 -1.47 -17.13 3.16
N ARG A 277 -2.67 -16.68 2.80
CA ARG A 277 -3.89 -17.41 3.12
C ARG A 277 -4.04 -18.56 2.10
N ARG A 278 -3.39 -19.70 2.36
CA ARG A 278 -3.55 -20.92 1.53
C ARG A 278 -4.96 -21.47 1.68
N ARG A 279 -5.60 -21.84 0.56
CA ARG A 279 -6.72 -22.77 0.52
C ARG A 279 -6.15 -24.19 0.54
N ASP A 280 -6.44 -24.94 1.60
CA ASP A 280 -6.53 -26.39 1.49
C ASP A 280 -7.91 -26.70 0.90
N ARG A 281 -7.96 -27.32 -0.29
CA ARG A 281 -9.21 -27.90 -0.81
C ARG A 281 -9.38 -29.32 -0.24
N PRO A 282 -10.61 -29.75 0.11
CA PRO A 282 -10.93 -31.16 0.25
C PRO A 282 -10.85 -31.89 -1.11
#